data_AF-A0A1V2B835-F1
#
_entry.id   AF-A0A1V2B835-F1
#
_cell.length_a   1.000
_cell.length_b   1.000
_cell.length_c   1.000
_cell.angle_alpha   90.00
_cell.angle_beta   90.00
_cell.angle_gamma   90.00
#
_symmetry.space_group_name_H-M   'P 1'
#
loop_
_entity.id
_entity.type
_entity.pdbx_description
1 polymer ?
#
loop_
_entity_poly.entity_id
_entity_poly.type
_entity_poly.pdbx_seq_one_letter_code
_entity_poly.pdbx_strand_id
1 'polypeptide(L)'
;MLTTDNLRTIEKGRRAHIYCKVTEIALFVATGGFLEEGNRLLQELWKFKRRHERDTWLADTAFTVLWSAAGAVPADVPFELGNIDEIERSMRNYIAIDKWAYEMPAMPWTSLSGVNLVRKAFITAGMFKNRALPVQENYEDVTDFMNDTLHAVNLQPEDEFPVAYKELLALEMIERLAEEEYDSDEAYALGAELAAKNDQPDSAIKLAKHWAKAPVRPALMAGGRHIAPLLLQGVIAEDLGLNKDNVNEYLEEAIIALNKSTMKRGWLSWAGF
;
A
#
# COMPACT_ATOMS: atom_id res chain seq x y z
N MET A 1 -10.65 -8.50 6.85
CA MET A 1 -10.54 -8.77 5.40
C MET A 1 -10.64 -10.25 5.04
N LEU A 2 -10.49 -11.20 5.95
CA LEU A 2 -10.79 -12.61 5.67
C LEU A 2 -12.30 -12.85 5.89
N THR A 3 -13.10 -12.79 4.82
CA THR A 3 -14.58 -12.84 4.93
C THR A 3 -15.18 -13.87 3.98
N THR A 4 -16.39 -14.35 4.29
CA THR A 4 -17.16 -15.24 3.41
C THR A 4 -17.53 -14.57 2.09
N ASP A 5 -17.73 -13.25 2.07
CA ASP A 5 -18.04 -12.51 0.84
C ASP A 5 -16.85 -12.46 -0.12
N ASN A 6 -15.63 -12.44 0.40
CA ASN A 6 -14.43 -12.58 -0.40
C ASN A 6 -14.35 -13.96 -1.04
N LEU A 7 -14.66 -15.04 -0.31
CA LEU A 7 -14.72 -16.40 -0.87
C LEU A 7 -15.78 -16.51 -1.99
N ARG A 8 -16.96 -15.93 -1.79
CA ARG A 8 -18.01 -15.85 -2.83
C ARG A 8 -17.52 -15.10 -4.07
N THR A 9 -16.77 -14.01 -3.87
CA THR A 9 -16.17 -13.24 -4.96
C THR A 9 -15.14 -14.07 -5.73
N ILE A 10 -14.31 -14.85 -5.04
CA ILE A 10 -13.34 -15.75 -5.69
C ILE A 10 -14.07 -16.84 -6.49
N GLU A 11 -15.10 -17.46 -5.92
CA GLU A 11 -15.82 -18.56 -6.57
C GLU A 11 -16.62 -18.10 -7.79
N LYS A 12 -17.31 -16.96 -7.70
CA LYS A 12 -18.32 -16.53 -8.70
C LYS A 12 -17.96 -15.26 -9.45
N GLY A 13 -16.86 -14.61 -9.09
CA GLY A 13 -16.44 -13.35 -9.67
C GLY A 13 -16.06 -13.45 -11.14
N ARG A 14 -15.94 -12.27 -11.78
CA ARG A 14 -15.26 -12.16 -13.07
C ARG A 14 -13.77 -12.39 -12.86
N ARG A 15 -13.09 -12.93 -13.86
CA ARG A 15 -11.66 -13.28 -13.80
C ARG A 15 -10.76 -12.17 -13.24
N ALA A 16 -10.90 -10.93 -13.72
CA ALA A 16 -10.11 -9.80 -13.22
C ALA A 16 -10.37 -9.54 -11.74
N HIS A 17 -11.64 -9.56 -11.32
CA HIS A 17 -12.01 -9.38 -9.90
C HIS A 17 -11.47 -10.51 -9.01
N ILE A 18 -11.47 -11.75 -9.51
CA ILE A 18 -10.86 -12.88 -8.78
C ILE A 18 -9.36 -12.62 -8.60
N TYR A 19 -8.66 -12.23 -9.68
CA TYR A 19 -7.23 -11.96 -9.63
C TYR A 19 -6.88 -10.86 -8.62
N CYS A 20 -7.54 -9.70 -8.70
CA CYS A 20 -7.32 -8.60 -7.76
C CYS A 20 -7.67 -9.03 -6.33
N LYS A 21 -8.81 -9.70 -6.13
CA LYS A 21 -9.25 -10.09 -4.78
C LYS A 21 -8.31 -11.09 -4.11
N VAL A 22 -7.85 -12.10 -4.84
CA VAL A 22 -6.89 -13.09 -4.33
C VAL A 22 -5.56 -12.41 -3.99
N THR A 23 -5.10 -11.47 -4.83
CA THR A 23 -3.87 -10.70 -4.60
C THR A 23 -3.99 -9.81 -3.36
N GLU A 24 -5.11 -9.10 -3.19
CA GLU A 24 -5.38 -8.28 -1.99
C GLU A 24 -5.41 -9.12 -0.71
N ILE A 25 -6.03 -10.30 -0.73
CA ILE A 25 -6.07 -11.22 0.42
C ILE A 25 -4.67 -11.72 0.75
N ALA A 26 -3.92 -12.16 -0.26
CA ALA A 26 -2.54 -12.60 -0.07
C ALA A 26 -1.70 -11.48 0.56
N LEU A 27 -1.86 -10.24 0.09
CA LEU A 27 -1.13 -9.10 0.62
C LEU A 27 -1.55 -8.75 2.05
N PHE A 28 -2.85 -8.82 2.37
CA PHE A 28 -3.36 -8.61 3.73
C PHE A 28 -2.73 -9.61 4.71
N VAL A 29 -2.70 -10.89 4.33
CA VAL A 29 -2.08 -11.98 5.12
C VAL A 29 -0.58 -11.74 5.28
N ALA A 30 0.13 -11.40 4.20
CA ALA A 30 1.56 -11.12 4.23
C ALA A 30 1.92 -9.88 5.08
N THR A 31 1.08 -8.84 5.04
CA THR A 31 1.23 -7.62 5.87
C THR A 31 1.13 -7.94 7.36
N GLY A 32 0.39 -8.99 7.73
CA GLY A 32 0.30 -9.51 9.08
C GLY A 32 1.44 -10.46 9.49
N GLY A 33 2.50 -10.61 8.69
CA GLY A 33 3.64 -11.49 9.00
C GLY A 33 3.53 -12.93 8.48
N PHE A 34 2.48 -13.24 7.72
CA PHE A 34 2.25 -14.57 7.12
C PHE A 34 2.64 -14.57 5.64
N LEU A 35 3.88 -14.13 5.34
CA LEU A 35 4.36 -13.96 3.96
C LEU A 35 4.29 -15.27 3.15
N GLU A 36 4.64 -16.40 3.77
CA GLU A 36 4.63 -17.71 3.10
C GLU A 36 3.21 -18.16 2.73
N GLU A 37 2.23 -17.94 3.62
CA GLU A 37 0.82 -18.22 3.34
C GLU A 37 0.27 -17.32 2.24
N GLY A 38 0.65 -16.03 2.23
CA GLY A 38 0.36 -15.10 1.14
C GLY A 38 0.96 -15.57 -0.20
N ASN A 39 2.24 -15.96 -0.20
CA ASN A 39 2.94 -16.48 -1.37
C ASN A 39 2.28 -17.76 -1.90
N ARG A 40 1.89 -18.68 -1.01
CA ARG A 40 1.18 -19.92 -1.38
C ARG A 40 -0.12 -19.61 -2.12
N LEU A 41 -0.90 -18.64 -1.65
CA LEU A 41 -2.13 -18.23 -2.32
C LEU A 41 -1.88 -17.65 -3.72
N LEU A 42 -0.86 -16.80 -3.86
CA LEU A 42 -0.45 -16.24 -5.15
C LEU A 42 0.02 -17.33 -6.13
N GLN A 43 0.80 -18.30 -5.67
CA GLN A 43 1.23 -19.41 -6.50
C GLN A 43 0.04 -20.24 -7.03
N GLU A 44 -0.99 -20.46 -6.21
CA GLU A 44 -2.22 -21.10 -6.69
C GLU A 44 -2.95 -20.25 -7.75
N LEU A 45 -2.98 -18.93 -7.59
CA LEU A 45 -3.52 -18.00 -8.60
C LEU A 45 -2.74 -18.04 -9.92
N TRP A 46 -1.41 -18.09 -9.86
CA TRP A 46 -0.56 -18.02 -11.05
C TRP A 46 -0.56 -19.31 -11.87
N LYS A 47 -0.91 -20.47 -11.28
CA LYS A 47 -1.14 -21.73 -12.02
C LYS A 47 -2.17 -21.61 -13.14
N PHE A 48 -3.06 -20.63 -13.08
CA PHE A 48 -4.03 -20.38 -14.15
C PHE A 48 -3.42 -19.70 -15.39
N LYS A 49 -2.14 -19.29 -15.35
CA LYS A 49 -1.35 -18.70 -16.45
C LYS A 49 -2.09 -17.56 -17.16
N ARG A 50 -2.68 -16.67 -16.38
CA ARG A 50 -3.42 -15.51 -16.90
C ARG A 50 -2.43 -14.37 -17.15
N ARG A 51 -2.80 -13.46 -18.06
CA ARG A 51 -2.10 -12.18 -18.18
C ARG A 51 -2.21 -11.49 -16.83
N HIS A 52 -1.07 -11.01 -16.33
CA HIS A 52 -1.00 -10.24 -15.11
C HIS A 52 -1.81 -8.95 -15.24
N GLU A 53 -2.68 -8.66 -14.26
CA GLU A 53 -3.61 -7.54 -14.32
C GLU A 53 -2.89 -6.25 -13.91
N ARG A 54 -3.08 -5.16 -14.65
CA ARG A 54 -2.41 -3.88 -14.33
C ARG A 54 -2.91 -3.25 -13.03
N ASP A 55 -4.15 -3.55 -12.66
CA ASP A 55 -4.78 -2.98 -11.47
C ASP A 55 -4.19 -3.53 -10.15
N THR A 56 -3.30 -4.53 -10.21
CA THR A 56 -2.60 -5.05 -9.02
C THR A 56 -1.28 -4.36 -8.72
N TRP A 57 -0.87 -3.35 -9.50
CA TRP A 57 0.47 -2.75 -9.41
C TRP A 57 0.88 -2.33 -7.99
N LEU A 58 -0.06 -1.81 -7.18
CA LEU A 58 0.18 -1.47 -5.77
C LEU A 58 0.56 -2.70 -4.93
N ALA A 59 -0.15 -3.81 -5.13
CA ALA A 59 0.14 -5.05 -4.45
C ALA A 59 1.45 -5.67 -4.92
N ASP A 60 1.73 -5.62 -6.23
CA ASP A 60 2.97 -6.15 -6.81
C ASP A 60 4.20 -5.38 -6.29
N THR A 61 4.05 -4.06 -6.16
CA THR A 61 5.02 -3.15 -5.53
C THR A 61 5.27 -3.54 -4.07
N ALA A 62 4.19 -3.72 -3.29
CA ALA A 62 4.29 -4.10 -1.88
C ALA A 62 4.91 -5.49 -1.68
N PHE A 63 4.56 -6.47 -2.53
CA PHE A 63 5.20 -7.79 -2.49
C PHE A 63 6.69 -7.72 -2.85
N THR A 64 7.07 -6.90 -3.83
CA THR A 64 8.49 -6.68 -4.17
C THR A 64 9.27 -6.19 -2.96
N VAL A 65 8.70 -5.28 -2.17
CA VAL A 65 9.29 -4.78 -0.92
C VAL A 65 9.37 -5.87 0.14
N LEU A 66 8.28 -6.60 0.39
CA LEU A 66 8.26 -7.69 1.37
C LEU A 66 9.26 -8.80 1.03
N TRP A 67 9.34 -9.21 -0.23
CA TRP A 67 10.29 -10.22 -0.71
C TRP A 67 11.73 -9.75 -0.60
N SER A 68 11.99 -8.47 -0.91
CA SER A 68 13.32 -7.87 -0.70
C SER A 68 13.71 -7.86 0.78
N ALA A 69 12.79 -7.52 1.68
CA ALA A 69 13.03 -7.53 3.12
C ALA A 69 13.23 -8.95 3.67
N ALA A 70 12.51 -9.94 3.13
CA ALA A 70 12.66 -11.36 3.48
C ALA A 70 13.93 -12.01 2.91
N GLY A 71 14.56 -11.39 1.90
CA GLY A 71 15.69 -11.97 1.18
C GLY A 71 15.31 -13.16 0.29
N ALA A 72 14.02 -13.31 -0.04
CA ALA A 72 13.49 -14.42 -0.80
C ALA A 72 12.33 -13.99 -1.70
N VAL A 73 12.39 -14.40 -2.97
CA VAL A 73 11.34 -14.18 -3.97
C VAL A 73 10.76 -15.54 -4.37
N PRO A 74 9.43 -15.69 -4.47
CA PRO A 74 8.82 -16.91 -4.99
C PRO A 74 9.29 -17.26 -6.42
N ALA A 75 9.27 -18.54 -6.76
CA ALA A 75 9.43 -18.95 -8.16
C ALA A 75 8.24 -18.47 -9.01
N ASP A 76 8.49 -18.22 -10.29
CA ASP A 76 7.47 -17.94 -11.32
C ASP A 76 6.61 -16.68 -11.09
N VAL A 77 7.19 -15.61 -10.53
CA VAL A 77 6.52 -14.29 -10.44
C VAL A 77 6.15 -13.79 -11.85
N PRO A 78 4.88 -13.47 -12.14
CA PRO A 78 4.42 -13.13 -13.48
C PRO A 78 4.60 -11.65 -13.86
N PHE A 79 5.45 -10.93 -13.14
CA PHE A 79 5.74 -9.52 -13.33
C PHE A 79 7.21 -9.22 -13.04
N GLU A 80 7.69 -8.10 -13.56
CA GLU A 80 9.06 -7.62 -13.33
C GLU A 80 9.18 -6.99 -11.95
N LEU A 81 10.24 -7.36 -11.21
CA LEU A 81 10.52 -6.78 -9.91
C LEU A 81 11.12 -5.38 -10.10
N GLY A 82 10.46 -4.37 -9.54
CA GLY A 82 10.97 -3.00 -9.56
C GLY A 82 12.18 -2.79 -8.65
N ASN A 83 12.90 -1.70 -8.88
CA ASN A 83 13.97 -1.25 -7.99
C ASN A 83 13.38 -0.72 -6.67
N ILE A 84 13.91 -1.15 -5.52
CA ILE A 84 13.36 -0.80 -4.20
C ILE A 84 13.43 0.71 -3.90
N ASP A 85 14.47 1.41 -4.36
CA ASP A 85 14.58 2.87 -4.15
C ASP A 85 13.58 3.65 -5.02
N GLU A 86 13.30 3.17 -6.24
CA GLU A 86 12.25 3.73 -7.09
C GLU A 86 10.85 3.45 -6.54
N ILE A 87 10.65 2.25 -6.01
CA ILE A 87 9.41 1.87 -5.32
C ILE A 87 9.18 2.77 -4.09
N GLU A 88 10.18 2.94 -3.22
CA GLU A 88 10.03 3.79 -2.02
C GLU A 88 9.62 5.22 -2.42
N ARG A 89 10.28 5.79 -3.43
CA ARG A 89 9.95 7.14 -3.95
C ARG A 89 8.53 7.20 -4.51
N SER A 90 8.14 6.19 -5.30
CA SER A 90 6.80 6.12 -5.90
C SER A 90 5.71 5.99 -4.84
N MET A 91 5.92 5.13 -3.84
CA MET A 91 5.00 4.96 -2.71
C MET A 91 4.91 6.22 -1.85
N ARG A 92 6.05 6.90 -1.60
CA ARG A 92 6.07 8.18 -0.89
C ARG A 92 5.22 9.21 -1.63
N ASN A 93 5.40 9.36 -2.93
CA ASN A 93 4.63 10.30 -3.75
C ASN A 93 3.16 9.95 -3.87
N TYR A 94 2.83 8.66 -3.89
CA TYR A 94 1.45 8.19 -3.92
C TYR A 94 0.70 8.54 -2.62
N ILE A 95 1.36 8.39 -1.46
CA ILE A 95 0.74 8.65 -0.16
C ILE A 95 0.77 10.14 0.20
N ALA A 96 1.91 10.80 0.02
CA ALA A 96 2.20 12.14 0.55
C ALA A 96 1.84 13.27 -0.43
N ILE A 97 0.78 13.09 -1.24
CA ILE A 97 0.25 14.12 -2.14
C ILE A 97 -0.87 14.92 -1.46
N ASP A 98 -0.90 16.24 -1.66
CA ASP A 98 -2.05 17.05 -1.29
C ASP A 98 -3.17 16.84 -2.31
N LYS A 99 -4.08 15.92 -2.01
CA LYS A 99 -5.25 15.57 -2.82
C LYS A 99 -6.46 16.48 -2.59
N TRP A 100 -6.32 17.57 -1.83
CA TRP A 100 -7.44 18.44 -1.48
C TRP A 100 -7.41 19.74 -2.28
N ALA A 101 -8.56 20.09 -2.86
CA ALA A 101 -8.69 21.23 -3.78
C ALA A 101 -8.87 22.60 -3.10
N TYR A 102 -8.73 22.70 -1.77
CA TYR A 102 -8.91 23.96 -1.04
C TYR A 102 -7.61 24.44 -0.40
N GLU A 103 -7.49 25.75 -0.23
CA GLU A 103 -6.27 26.37 0.32
C GLU A 103 -5.95 25.87 1.73
N MET A 104 -4.67 25.59 1.99
CA MET A 104 -4.20 25.21 3.32
C MET A 104 -4.33 26.41 4.28
N PRO A 105 -4.90 26.25 5.49
CA PRO A 105 -4.96 27.32 6.47
C PRO A 105 -3.58 27.93 6.76
N ALA A 106 -3.48 29.26 6.71
CA ALA A 106 -2.27 30.02 6.99
C ALA A 106 -1.99 30.17 8.50
N MET A 107 -1.88 29.05 9.21
CA MET A 107 -1.59 29.01 10.65
C MET A 107 -0.49 27.99 10.97
N PRO A 108 0.18 28.11 12.14
CA PRO A 108 1.18 27.13 12.56
C PRO A 108 0.60 25.72 12.60
N TRP A 109 1.40 24.71 12.22
CA TRP A 109 0.93 23.33 12.20
C TRP A 109 0.45 22.85 13.58
N THR A 110 1.04 23.39 14.66
CA THR A 110 0.64 23.11 16.04
C THR A 110 -0.79 23.54 16.35
N SER A 111 -1.40 24.39 15.54
CA SER A 111 -2.80 24.80 15.64
C SER A 111 -3.73 24.06 14.67
N LEU A 112 -3.19 23.22 13.78
CA LEU A 112 -3.98 22.38 12.88
C LEU A 112 -4.46 21.12 13.61
N SER A 113 -5.55 20.52 13.12
CA SER A 113 -6.08 19.23 13.56
C SER A 113 -6.79 18.53 12.41
N GLY A 114 -7.11 17.24 12.61
CA GLY A 114 -7.82 16.40 11.64
C GLY A 114 -7.25 16.47 10.22
N VAL A 115 -8.12 16.66 9.23
CA VAL A 115 -7.74 16.70 7.80
C VAL A 115 -6.62 17.71 7.53
N ASN A 116 -6.65 18.90 8.13
CA ASN A 116 -5.64 19.93 7.84
C ASN A 116 -4.26 19.53 8.38
N LEU A 117 -4.21 18.85 9.52
CA LEU A 117 -2.96 18.32 10.07
C LEU A 117 -2.42 17.16 9.22
N VAL A 118 -3.29 16.26 8.74
CA VAL A 118 -2.92 15.21 7.77
C VAL A 118 -2.32 15.81 6.51
N ARG A 119 -3.01 16.78 5.91
CA ARG A 119 -2.54 17.49 4.72
C ARG A 119 -1.16 18.11 4.95
N LYS A 120 -0.98 18.76 6.10
CA LYS A 120 0.29 19.39 6.44
C LYS A 120 1.41 18.35 6.59
N ALA A 121 1.13 17.21 7.21
CA ALA A 121 2.08 16.10 7.32
C ALA A 121 2.47 15.57 5.92
N PHE A 122 1.51 15.39 5.02
CA PHE A 122 1.75 14.90 3.66
C PHE A 122 2.62 15.87 2.86
N ILE A 123 2.27 17.15 2.83
CA ILE A 123 3.11 18.17 2.17
C ILE A 123 4.52 18.23 2.76
N THR A 124 4.65 18.00 4.07
CA THR A 124 5.95 18.04 4.74
C THR A 124 6.81 16.80 4.41
N ALA A 125 6.19 15.63 4.28
CA ALA A 125 6.84 14.37 3.91
C ALA A 125 6.96 14.13 2.40
N GLY A 126 6.24 14.89 1.58
CA GLY A 126 6.20 14.75 0.13
C GLY A 126 7.48 15.23 -0.54
N MET A 127 7.80 14.63 -1.68
CA MET A 127 8.98 14.98 -2.50
C MET A 127 8.58 15.97 -3.60
N PHE A 128 7.94 17.10 -3.26
CA PHE A 128 7.45 18.03 -4.27
C PHE A 128 7.94 19.47 -4.07
N LYS A 129 8.37 20.13 -5.16
CA LYS A 129 8.63 21.59 -5.18
C LYS A 129 7.33 22.37 -5.31
N ASN A 130 7.03 23.22 -4.34
CA ASN A 130 6.04 24.30 -4.51
C ASN A 130 6.54 25.30 -5.57
N ARG A 131 5.99 25.30 -6.79
CA ARG A 131 6.05 26.46 -7.70
C ARG A 131 4.73 27.24 -7.65
N ALA A 132 4.79 28.56 -7.83
CA ALA A 132 3.61 29.44 -7.86
C ALA A 132 2.67 29.12 -9.04
N LEU A 133 1.39 28.86 -8.76
CA LEU A 133 0.33 28.33 -9.64
C LEU A 133 0.25 28.99 -11.05
N PRO A 134 0.08 28.25 -12.16
CA PRO A 134 -0.36 28.77 -13.44
C PRO A 134 -1.89 28.64 -13.56
N VAL A 135 -2.49 29.45 -14.44
CA VAL A 135 -3.94 29.56 -14.64
C VAL A 135 -4.49 28.36 -15.44
N GLN A 136 -5.59 27.74 -14.98
CA GLN A 136 -6.19 26.51 -15.51
C GLN A 136 -7.15 26.75 -16.68
N GLU A 137 -7.09 25.93 -17.74
CA GLU A 137 -8.21 25.67 -18.67
C GLU A 137 -8.25 24.19 -19.16
N ASN A 138 -9.41 23.54 -18.96
CA ASN A 138 -10.04 22.34 -19.59
C ASN A 138 -9.32 20.98 -19.70
N TYR A 139 -9.98 19.89 -19.24
CA TYR A 139 -9.58 18.49 -19.44
C TYR A 139 -10.74 17.53 -19.76
N GLU A 140 -10.48 16.55 -20.64
CA GLU A 140 -11.43 15.52 -21.13
C GLU A 140 -11.02 14.04 -20.81
N ASP A 141 -9.87 13.78 -20.14
CA ASP A 141 -9.36 12.41 -19.83
C ASP A 141 -8.94 12.23 -18.34
N VAL A 142 -9.13 11.02 -17.78
CA VAL A 142 -8.83 10.66 -16.38
C VAL A 142 -7.32 10.44 -16.14
N THR A 143 -6.58 10.03 -17.18
CA THR A 143 -5.11 9.92 -17.11
C THR A 143 -4.47 11.31 -17.10
N ASP A 144 -5.06 12.24 -17.86
CA ASP A 144 -4.74 13.67 -17.80
C ASP A 144 -5.17 14.26 -16.46
N PHE A 145 -6.30 13.86 -15.88
CA PHE A 145 -6.66 14.28 -14.51
C PHE A 145 -5.62 13.85 -13.46
N MET A 146 -5.00 12.67 -13.54
CA MET A 146 -3.95 12.29 -12.59
C MET A 146 -2.63 13.05 -12.83
N ASN A 147 -2.24 13.25 -14.08
CA ASN A 147 -1.06 14.04 -14.44
C ASN A 147 -1.26 15.55 -14.15
N ASP A 148 -2.48 16.05 -14.29
CA ASP A 148 -2.85 17.43 -13.96
C ASP A 148 -3.30 17.64 -12.53
N THR A 149 -3.65 16.61 -11.76
CA THR A 149 -3.69 16.77 -10.31
C THR A 149 -2.26 16.98 -9.78
N LEU A 150 -1.25 16.38 -10.42
CA LEU A 150 0.15 16.66 -10.14
C LEU A 150 0.60 18.04 -10.70
N HIS A 151 0.14 18.45 -11.90
CA HIS A 151 0.48 19.78 -12.46
C HIS A 151 -0.35 20.96 -11.93
N ALA A 152 -1.62 20.79 -11.55
CA ALA A 152 -2.50 21.83 -11.02
C ALA A 152 -2.12 22.22 -9.59
N VAL A 153 -1.50 21.32 -8.83
CA VAL A 153 -0.83 21.67 -7.55
C VAL A 153 0.58 22.21 -7.81
N ASN A 154 1.03 22.24 -9.06
CA ASN A 154 2.28 22.85 -9.50
C ASN A 154 3.51 22.26 -8.80
N LEU A 155 3.37 20.99 -8.44
CA LEU A 155 4.31 20.19 -7.69
C LEU A 155 5.18 19.44 -8.69
N GLN A 156 6.41 19.93 -8.90
CA GLN A 156 7.41 19.13 -9.60
C GLN A 156 7.96 18.10 -8.61
N PRO A 157 7.88 16.79 -8.90
CA PRO A 157 8.54 15.79 -8.05
C PRO A 157 10.04 16.10 -7.98
N GLU A 158 10.58 16.11 -6.78
CA GLU A 158 12.01 16.16 -6.51
C GLU A 158 12.56 14.73 -6.58
N ASP A 159 13.74 14.56 -7.19
CA ASP A 159 14.45 13.28 -7.21
C ASP A 159 15.06 12.94 -5.83
N GLU A 160 15.08 13.90 -4.90
CA GLU A 160 15.66 13.80 -3.57
C GLU A 160 14.56 13.66 -2.50
N PHE A 161 14.76 12.72 -1.57
CA PHE A 161 13.91 12.64 -0.38
C PHE A 161 13.98 13.94 0.44
N PRO A 162 12.91 14.28 1.20
CA PRO A 162 12.99 15.39 2.13
C PRO A 162 14.16 15.18 3.09
N VAL A 163 14.85 16.26 3.41
CA VAL A 163 15.85 16.28 4.49
C VAL A 163 15.26 15.73 5.80
N ALA A 164 16.05 14.98 6.56
CA ALA A 164 15.58 14.20 7.73
C ALA A 164 14.73 15.00 8.73
N TYR A 165 15.00 16.29 8.94
CA TYR A 165 14.19 17.11 9.84
C TYR A 165 12.73 17.25 9.38
N LYS A 166 12.45 17.26 8.07
CA LYS A 166 11.08 17.32 7.53
C LYS A 166 10.36 15.99 7.76
N GLU A 167 11.05 14.87 7.59
CA GLU A 167 10.51 13.54 7.88
C GLU A 167 10.11 13.43 9.36
N LEU A 168 11.00 13.83 10.27
CA LEU A 168 10.71 13.86 11.71
C LEU A 168 9.56 14.80 12.07
N LEU A 169 9.47 15.97 11.43
CA LEU A 169 8.38 16.91 11.65
C LEU A 169 7.04 16.36 11.15
N ALA A 170 7.02 15.68 10.00
CA ALA A 170 5.82 15.03 9.50
C ALA A 170 5.40 13.86 10.40
N LEU A 171 6.37 13.10 10.93
CA LEU A 171 6.12 12.05 11.92
C LEU A 171 5.46 12.62 13.17
N GLU A 172 5.98 13.71 13.74
CA GLU A 172 5.39 14.38 14.92
C GLU A 172 3.92 14.77 14.69
N MET A 173 3.59 15.29 13.50
CA MET A 173 2.22 15.62 13.11
C MET A 173 1.31 14.37 13.07
N ILE A 174 1.83 13.24 12.58
CA ILE A 174 1.10 11.97 12.46
C ILE A 174 0.94 11.30 13.83
N GLU A 175 1.94 11.36 14.69
CA GLU A 175 1.84 10.86 16.06
C GLU A 175 0.76 11.61 16.84
N ARG A 176 0.67 12.94 16.65
CA ARG A 176 -0.41 13.73 17.22
C ARG A 176 -1.78 13.33 16.67
N LEU A 177 -1.90 13.04 15.37
CA LEU A 177 -3.14 12.51 14.79
C LEU A 177 -3.54 11.18 15.43
N ALA A 178 -2.56 10.31 15.72
CA ALA A 178 -2.80 9.05 16.42
C ALA A 178 -3.30 9.27 17.86
N GLU A 179 -2.73 10.24 18.59
CA GLU A 179 -3.18 10.62 19.92
C GLU A 179 -4.60 11.22 19.94
N GLU A 180 -4.97 11.94 18.88
CA GLU A 180 -6.32 12.47 18.66
C GLU A 180 -7.29 11.41 18.10
N GLU A 181 -6.86 10.15 17.96
CA GLU A 181 -7.62 9.02 17.38
C GLU A 181 -8.21 9.32 15.98
N TYR A 182 -7.52 10.15 15.20
CA TYR A 182 -7.99 10.54 13.87
C TYR A 182 -7.92 9.37 12.88
N ASP A 183 -9.00 9.05 12.17
CA ASP A 183 -9.01 7.90 11.25
C ASP A 183 -8.36 8.24 9.90
N SER A 184 -7.13 7.77 9.68
CA SER A 184 -6.43 7.90 8.40
C SER A 184 -5.42 6.77 8.15
N ASP A 185 -5.80 5.84 7.27
CA ASP A 185 -4.95 4.72 6.87
C ASP A 185 -3.64 5.19 6.21
N GLU A 186 -3.70 6.15 5.30
CA GLU A 186 -2.52 6.75 4.65
C GLU A 186 -1.57 7.41 5.64
N ALA A 187 -2.09 8.20 6.59
CA ALA A 187 -1.24 8.89 7.56
C ALA A 187 -0.51 7.89 8.44
N TYR A 188 -1.21 6.86 8.92
CA TYR A 188 -0.58 5.84 9.76
C TYR A 188 0.42 4.97 9.00
N ALA A 189 0.15 4.61 7.73
CA ALA A 189 1.13 3.93 6.89
C ALA A 189 2.38 4.79 6.63
N LEU A 190 2.18 6.07 6.30
CA LEU A 190 3.28 7.02 6.09
C LEU A 190 4.11 7.20 7.36
N GLY A 191 3.46 7.41 8.49
CA GLY A 191 4.12 7.63 9.78
C GLY A 191 4.89 6.39 10.25
N ALA A 192 4.33 5.19 10.09
CA ALA A 192 5.03 3.95 10.43
C ALA A 192 6.33 3.79 9.62
N GLU A 193 6.27 4.08 8.31
CA GLU A 193 7.45 4.07 7.45
C GLU A 193 8.47 5.15 7.83
N LEU A 194 8.03 6.37 8.13
CA LEU A 194 8.94 7.46 8.57
C LEU A 194 9.62 7.15 9.91
N ALA A 195 8.87 6.60 10.87
CA ALA A 195 9.40 6.19 12.16
C ALA A 195 10.42 5.06 12.01
N ALA A 196 10.11 4.03 11.22
CA ALA A 196 11.03 2.92 10.97
C ALA A 196 12.32 3.38 10.28
N LYS A 197 12.21 4.30 9.31
CA LYS A 197 13.36 4.92 8.61
C LYS A 197 14.27 5.71 9.54
N ASN A 198 13.72 6.31 10.59
CA ASN A 198 14.43 7.15 11.55
C ASN A 198 14.80 6.40 12.85
N ASP A 199 14.93 5.07 12.79
CA ASP A 199 15.32 4.19 13.91
C ASP A 199 14.40 4.31 15.15
N GLN A 200 13.10 4.54 14.94
CA GLN A 200 12.07 4.62 16.00
C GLN A 200 11.07 3.45 15.92
N PRO A 201 11.48 2.22 16.27
CA PRO A 201 10.65 1.02 16.09
C PRO A 201 9.37 1.05 16.94
N ASP A 202 9.40 1.61 18.15
CA ASP A 202 8.22 1.69 19.02
C ASP A 202 7.13 2.59 18.41
N SER A 203 7.51 3.76 17.88
CA SER A 203 6.60 4.64 17.14
C SER A 203 6.10 3.99 15.86
N ALA A 204 6.98 3.29 15.14
CA ALA A 204 6.60 2.57 13.93
C ALA A 204 5.52 1.50 14.20
N ILE A 205 5.71 0.70 15.25
CA ILE A 205 4.74 -0.31 15.69
C ILE A 205 3.44 0.35 16.17
N LYS A 206 3.52 1.41 16.99
CA LYS A 206 2.33 2.16 17.45
C LYS A 206 1.48 2.60 16.26
N LEU A 207 2.09 3.23 15.26
CA LEU A 207 1.38 3.74 14.09
C LEU A 207 0.85 2.60 13.19
N ALA A 208 1.61 1.51 13.02
CA ALA A 208 1.14 0.34 12.31
C ALA A 208 -0.10 -0.30 12.99
N LYS A 209 -0.16 -0.30 14.32
CA LYS A 209 -1.35 -0.75 15.08
C LYS A 209 -2.53 0.18 14.91
N HIS A 210 -2.32 1.50 14.87
CA HIS A 210 -3.38 2.46 14.54
C HIS A 210 -3.94 2.20 13.13
N TRP A 211 -3.08 1.94 12.15
CA TRP A 211 -3.50 1.54 10.80
C TRP A 211 -4.33 0.24 10.81
N ALA A 212 -3.91 -0.76 11.59
CA ALA A 212 -4.56 -2.07 11.65
C ALA A 212 -6.00 -2.03 12.20
N LYS A 213 -6.43 -0.94 12.85
CA LYS A 213 -7.83 -0.75 13.30
C LYS A 213 -8.81 -0.65 12.12
N ALA A 214 -8.37 -0.12 10.98
CA ALA A 214 -9.18 0.05 9.76
C ALA A 214 -8.31 -0.18 8.50
N PRO A 215 -7.87 -1.42 8.24
CA PRO A 215 -6.86 -1.71 7.21
C PRO A 215 -7.51 -1.75 5.81
N VAL A 216 -7.69 -0.57 5.20
CA VAL A 216 -8.34 -0.46 3.87
C VAL A 216 -7.36 -0.83 2.75
N ARG A 217 -6.11 -0.38 2.83
CA ARG A 217 -5.11 -0.53 1.76
C ARG A 217 -3.78 -1.11 2.28
N PRO A 218 -3.66 -2.44 2.40
CA PRO A 218 -2.45 -3.12 2.88
C PRO A 218 -1.19 -2.74 2.10
N ALA A 219 -1.32 -2.49 0.79
CA ALA A 219 -0.22 -2.07 -0.05
C ALA A 219 0.49 -0.79 0.42
N LEU A 220 -0.23 0.14 1.06
CA LEU A 220 0.40 1.37 1.58
C LEU A 220 1.32 1.09 2.75
N MET A 221 0.95 0.12 3.59
CA MET A 221 1.75 -0.31 4.74
C MET A 221 2.90 -1.22 4.29
N ALA A 222 2.59 -2.26 3.51
CA ALA A 222 3.57 -3.25 3.07
C ALA A 222 4.56 -2.74 2.01
N GLY A 223 4.22 -1.65 1.31
CA GLY A 223 5.12 -0.99 0.35
C GLY A 223 6.19 -0.11 1.00
N GLY A 224 6.17 0.09 2.32
CA GLY A 224 7.22 0.80 3.04
C GLY A 224 8.43 -0.10 3.30
N ARG A 225 9.60 0.26 2.74
CA ARG A 225 10.78 -0.60 2.82
C ARG A 225 11.34 -0.72 4.24
N HIS A 226 11.21 0.33 5.05
CA HIS A 226 11.78 0.36 6.40
C HIS A 226 10.84 -0.30 7.41
N ILE A 227 9.51 -0.22 7.20
CA ILE A 227 8.51 -0.92 8.03
C ILE A 227 8.40 -2.41 7.70
N ALA A 228 8.70 -2.84 6.45
CA ALA A 228 8.55 -4.22 6.01
C ALA A 228 9.22 -5.27 6.93
N PRO A 229 10.47 -5.09 7.42
CA PRO A 229 11.08 -6.04 8.37
C PRO A 229 10.29 -6.23 9.68
N LEU A 230 9.60 -5.18 10.16
CA LEU A 230 8.73 -5.28 11.34
C LEU A 230 7.45 -6.05 11.01
N LEU A 231 6.83 -5.78 9.84
CA LEU A 231 5.64 -6.50 9.40
C LEU A 231 5.89 -8.01 9.27
N LEU A 232 7.06 -8.41 8.73
CA LEU A 232 7.46 -9.81 8.62
C LEU A 232 7.65 -10.51 9.97
N GLN A 233 7.86 -9.75 11.06
CA GLN A 233 7.87 -10.29 12.42
C GLN A 233 6.46 -10.46 13.02
N GLY A 234 5.41 -10.08 12.28
CA GLY A 234 4.02 -10.21 12.72
C GLY A 234 3.61 -9.20 13.80
N VAL A 235 4.27 -8.04 13.88
CA VAL A 235 4.04 -7.04 14.96
C VAL A 235 2.60 -6.50 15.04
N ILE A 236 1.81 -6.65 13.98
CA ILE A 236 0.40 -6.26 13.89
C ILE A 236 -0.54 -7.44 13.57
N ALA A 237 -0.07 -8.69 13.65
CA ALA A 237 -0.88 -9.86 13.31
C ALA A 237 -2.17 -9.93 14.14
N GLU A 238 -2.04 -9.80 15.46
CA GLU A 238 -3.16 -9.83 16.40
C GLU A 238 -4.14 -8.67 16.15
N ASP A 239 -3.62 -7.46 15.91
CA ASP A 239 -4.42 -6.27 15.62
C ASP A 239 -5.25 -6.43 14.33
N LEU A 240 -4.74 -7.19 13.35
CA LEU A 240 -5.46 -7.56 12.13
C LEU A 240 -6.41 -8.75 12.30
N GLY A 241 -6.48 -9.33 13.50
CA GLY A 241 -7.25 -10.54 13.79
C GLY A 241 -6.67 -11.78 13.10
N LEU A 242 -5.37 -11.80 12.84
CA LEU A 242 -4.67 -12.90 12.17
C LEU A 242 -3.94 -13.77 13.19
N ASN A 243 -4.11 -15.07 13.06
CA ASN A 243 -3.28 -16.07 13.71
C ASN A 243 -3.06 -17.23 12.74
N LYS A 244 -2.12 -18.12 13.08
CA LYS A 244 -1.75 -19.21 12.19
C LYS A 244 -2.93 -20.11 11.83
N ASP A 245 -3.82 -20.39 12.78
CA ASP A 245 -4.94 -21.32 12.55
C ASP A 245 -5.97 -20.70 11.60
N ASN A 246 -6.39 -19.45 11.85
CA ASN A 246 -7.39 -18.79 11.02
C ASN A 246 -6.87 -18.43 9.62
N VAL A 247 -5.58 -18.11 9.48
CA VAL A 247 -4.94 -17.87 8.19
C VAL A 247 -4.94 -19.16 7.37
N ASN A 248 -4.55 -20.29 7.98
CA ASN A 248 -4.53 -21.57 7.28
C ASN A 248 -5.92 -22.05 6.91
N GLU A 249 -6.89 -21.97 7.83
CA GLU A 249 -8.28 -22.32 7.54
C GLU A 249 -8.82 -21.50 6.35
N TYR A 250 -8.68 -20.18 6.40
CA TYR A 250 -9.15 -19.31 5.32
C TYR A 250 -8.41 -19.55 4.00
N LEU A 251 -7.10 -19.80 4.07
CA LEU A 251 -6.28 -20.09 2.89
C LEU A 251 -6.77 -21.35 2.16
N GLU A 252 -7.07 -22.43 2.90
CA GLU A 252 -7.63 -23.64 2.29
C GLU A 252 -8.99 -23.36 1.63
N GLU A 253 -9.86 -22.60 2.29
CA GLU A 253 -11.15 -22.20 1.72
C GLU A 253 -11.00 -21.34 0.45
N ALA A 254 -10.06 -20.39 0.46
CA ALA A 254 -9.78 -19.52 -0.69
C ALA A 254 -9.23 -20.32 -1.88
N ILE A 255 -8.35 -21.30 -1.62
CA ILE A 255 -7.82 -22.20 -2.66
C ILE A 255 -8.94 -23.09 -3.23
N ILE A 256 -9.84 -23.61 -2.39
CA ILE A 256 -11.00 -24.38 -2.84
C ILE A 256 -11.92 -23.50 -3.71
N ALA A 257 -12.23 -22.28 -3.27
CA ALA A 257 -13.05 -21.33 -4.02
C ALA A 257 -12.40 -20.98 -5.37
N LEU A 258 -11.10 -20.75 -5.39
CA LEU A 258 -10.34 -20.43 -6.60
C LEU A 258 -10.36 -21.59 -7.60
N ASN A 259 -10.21 -22.83 -7.13
CA ASN A 259 -10.29 -24.03 -7.97
C ASN A 259 -11.69 -24.33 -8.51
N LYS A 260 -12.75 -23.89 -7.82
CA LYS A 260 -14.14 -23.97 -8.29
C LYS A 260 -14.53 -22.83 -9.22
N SER A 261 -13.71 -21.78 -9.28
CA SER A 261 -14.03 -20.57 -10.02
C SER A 261 -14.11 -20.81 -11.54
N THR A 262 -14.67 -19.83 -12.25
CA THR A 262 -14.74 -19.84 -13.72
C THR A 262 -13.38 -19.60 -14.40
N MET A 263 -12.29 -19.46 -13.63
CA MET A 263 -10.95 -19.37 -14.16
C MET A 263 -10.55 -20.71 -14.78
N LYS A 264 -10.32 -20.72 -16.10
CA LYS A 264 -9.80 -21.89 -16.79
C LYS A 264 -8.29 -21.94 -16.57
N ARG A 265 -7.75 -23.09 -16.15
CA ARG A 265 -6.30 -23.33 -16.18
C ARG A 265 -5.83 -23.25 -17.64
N GLY A 266 -4.85 -22.39 -17.92
CA GLY A 266 -4.30 -22.26 -19.27
C GLY A 266 -3.67 -23.57 -19.74
N TRP A 267 -4.38 -24.33 -20.57
CA TRP A 267 -3.80 -25.36 -21.43
C TRP A 267 -3.20 -24.64 -22.63
N LEU A 268 -1.87 -24.42 -22.62
CA LEU A 268 -1.05 -24.00 -23.76
C LEU A 268 -1.34 -22.62 -24.39
N SER A 269 -0.41 -21.67 -24.21
CA SER A 269 0.19 -20.83 -25.27
C SER A 269 1.09 -19.74 -24.66
N TRP A 270 2.20 -20.16 -24.05
CA TRP A 270 3.39 -19.28 -23.97
C TRP A 270 4.20 -19.54 -25.24
N ALA A 271 3.72 -19.01 -26.36
CA ALA A 271 4.46 -18.91 -27.60
C ALA A 271 4.21 -17.51 -28.14
N GLY A 272 5.11 -16.57 -27.81
CA GLY A 272 5.07 -15.20 -28.33
C GLY A 272 5.20 -14.14 -27.24
N PHE A 273 6.39 -14.02 -26.67
CA PHE A 273 7.04 -12.75 -26.37
C PHE A 273 8.51 -12.90 -26.76
#